data_AF-A0A0F9J2T2-F1
#
_entry.id   AF-A0A0F9J2T2-F1
#
_cell.length_a   1.000
_cell.length_b   1.000
_cell.length_c   1.000
_cell.angle_alpha   90.00
_cell.angle_beta   90.00
_cell.angle_gamma   90.00
#
_symmetry.space_group_name_H-M   'P 1'
#
loop_
_entity.id
_entity.type
_entity.pdbx_description
1 polymer ?
#
loop_
_entity_poly.entity_id
_entity_poly.type
_entity_poly.pdbx_seq_one_letter_code
_entity_poly.pdbx_strand_id
1 'polypeptide(L)'
;MSELQILLIEIFIILSLYIFVFIYSVISVDTITTLLSFLIFLILLIPFYFLLEKLDFLVHFNNLEDIPIFNLIVFYSTLINLFIGLYLFVELVYLFFYG
;
A
#
# COMPACT_ATOMS: atom_id res chain seq x y z
N MET A 1 1.20 -19.97 -13.47
CA MET A 1 1.62 -20.17 -12.06
C MET A 1 2.79 -19.29 -11.65
N SER A 2 3.90 -19.24 -12.42
CA SER A 2 5.02 -18.33 -12.09
C SER A 2 4.63 -16.85 -12.13
N GLU A 3 3.80 -16.42 -13.08
CA GLU A 3 3.40 -15.00 -13.21
C GLU A 3 2.58 -14.50 -12.01
N LEU A 4 1.61 -15.30 -11.52
CA LEU A 4 0.86 -14.99 -10.30
C LEU A 4 1.78 -14.91 -9.08
N GLN A 5 2.74 -15.82 -8.96
CA GLN A 5 3.70 -15.81 -7.86
C GLN A 5 4.60 -14.56 -7.89
N ILE A 6 5.09 -14.17 -9.06
CA ILE A 6 5.89 -12.96 -9.25
C ILE A 6 5.07 -11.72 -8.87
N LEU A 7 3.83 -11.62 -9.35
CA LEU A 7 2.94 -10.49 -9.05
C LEU A 7 2.64 -10.38 -7.55
N LEU A 8 2.37 -11.50 -6.88
CA LEU A 8 2.17 -11.51 -5.44
C LEU A 8 3.42 -11.02 -4.69
N ILE A 9 4.61 -11.45 -5.11
CA ILE A 9 5.87 -10.97 -4.53
C ILE A 9 6.00 -9.46 -4.69
N GLU A 10 5.72 -8.92 -5.87
CA GLU A 10 5.76 -7.47 -6.13
C GLU A 10 4.80 -6.70 -5.22
N ILE A 11 3.57 -7.19 -5.06
CA ILE A 11 2.57 -6.61 -4.14
C ILE A 11 3.10 -6.62 -2.70
N PHE A 12 3.66 -7.74 -2.23
CA PHE A 12 4.20 -7.85 -0.87
C PHE A 12 5.42 -6.96 -0.64
N ILE A 13 6.27 -6.75 -1.66
CA ILE A 13 7.40 -5.83 -1.57
C ILE A 13 6.91 -4.40 -1.38
N ILE A 14 5.93 -3.95 -2.17
CA ILE A 14 5.39 -2.59 -2.03
C ILE A 14 4.68 -2.40 -0.69
N LEU A 15 3.89 -3.39 -0.24
CA LEU A 15 3.27 -3.35 1.09
C LEU A 15 4.32 -3.23 2.21
N SER A 16 5.43 -3.97 2.09
CA SER A 16 6.53 -3.91 3.05
C SER A 16 7.17 -2.52 3.09
N LEU A 17 7.35 -1.89 1.91
CA LEU A 17 7.82 -0.51 1.81
C LEU A 17 6.84 0.47 2.47
N TYR A 18 5.53 0.33 2.26
CA TYR A 18 4.55 1.17 2.94
C TYR A 18 4.62 1.06 4.45
N ILE A 19 4.72 -0.16 4.98
CA ILE A 19 4.84 -0.39 6.42
C ILE A 19 6.11 0.26 6.95
N PHE A 20 7.23 0.16 6.23
CA PHE A 20 8.49 0.79 6.62
C PHE A 20 8.39 2.33 6.64
N VAL A 21 7.85 2.92 5.57
CA VAL A 21 7.62 4.37 5.47
C VAL A 21 6.69 4.86 6.59
N PHE A 22 5.62 4.11 6.86
CA PHE A 22 4.68 4.41 7.94
C PHE A 22 5.37 4.41 9.30
N ILE A 23 6.08 3.34 9.65
CA ILE A 23 6.79 3.23 10.94
C ILE A 23 7.83 4.34 11.09
N TYR A 24 8.57 4.65 10.01
CA TYR A 24 9.56 5.71 10.03
C TYR A 24 8.94 7.09 10.30
N SER A 25 7.80 7.41 9.67
CA SER A 25 7.06 8.64 9.92
C SER A 25 6.53 8.71 11.36
N VAL A 26 5.98 7.60 11.89
CA VAL A 26 5.45 7.53 13.26
C VAL A 26 6.54 7.77 14.31
N ILE A 27 7.76 7.26 14.09
CA ILE A 27 8.86 7.39 15.07
C ILE A 27 9.50 8.78 15.05
N SER A 28 9.62 9.38 13.87
CA SER A 28 10.35 10.65 13.69
C SER A 28 9.56 11.85 14.20
N VAL A 29 8.23 11.86 14.00
CA VAL A 29 7.31 12.92 14.49
C VAL A 29 7.80 14.32 14.11
N ASP A 30 8.27 14.48 12.88
CA ASP A 30 8.65 15.77 12.33
C ASP A 30 7.98 16.04 10.97
N THR A 31 7.78 17.31 10.66
CA THR A 31 7.00 17.74 9.49
C THR A 31 7.68 17.33 8.19
N ILE A 32 9.02 17.36 8.12
CA ILE A 32 9.76 17.07 6.89
C ILE A 32 9.70 15.57 6.59
N THR A 33 9.98 14.72 7.58
CA THR A 33 9.91 13.26 7.40
C THR A 33 8.50 12.78 7.12
N THR A 34 7.48 13.36 7.77
CA THR A 34 6.07 13.03 7.51
C THR A 34 5.67 13.45 6.10
N LEU A 35 6.09 14.64 5.62
CA LEU A 35 5.87 15.08 4.25
C LEU A 35 6.55 14.16 3.23
N LEU A 36 7.83 13.82 3.45
CA LEU A 36 8.55 12.90 2.56
C LEU A 36 7.89 11.52 2.54
N SER A 37 7.48 11.01 3.70
CA SER A 37 6.78 9.72 3.82
C SER A 37 5.44 9.74 3.08
N PHE A 38 4.68 10.82 3.21
CA PHE A 38 3.43 11.02 2.47
C PHE A 38 3.66 11.09 0.95
N LEU A 39 4.68 11.81 0.49
CA LEU A 39 5.02 11.88 -0.93
C LEU A 39 5.45 10.53 -1.49
N ILE A 40 6.30 9.78 -0.78
CA ILE A 40 6.71 8.43 -1.18
C ILE A 40 5.48 7.51 -1.25
N PHE A 41 4.60 7.57 -0.25
CA PHE A 41 3.36 6.81 -0.23
C PHE A 41 2.49 7.12 -1.46
N LEU A 42 2.29 8.40 -1.80
CA LEU A 42 1.51 8.80 -2.97
C LEU A 42 2.12 8.32 -4.29
N ILE A 43 3.45 8.39 -4.45
CA ILE A 43 4.15 7.94 -5.67
C ILE A 43 3.96 6.43 -5.86
N LEU A 44 4.06 5.66 -4.77
CA LEU A 44 3.91 4.21 -4.81
C LEU A 44 2.43 3.76 -4.93
N LEU A 45 1.47 4.65 -4.62
CA LEU A 45 0.04 4.36 -4.69
C LEU A 45 -0.38 3.89 -6.09
N ILE A 46 0.06 4.61 -7.12
CA ILE A 46 -0.29 4.34 -8.53
C ILE A 46 0.19 2.96 -8.97
N PRO A 47 1.50 2.62 -8.90
CA PRO A 47 1.96 1.30 -9.32
C PRO A 47 1.34 0.18 -8.48
N PHE A 48 1.03 0.43 -7.20
CA PHE A 48 0.38 -0.58 -6.37
C PHE A 48 -1.02 -0.96 -6.85
N TYR A 49 -1.89 0.02 -7.12
CA TYR A 49 -3.23 -0.28 -7.62
C TYR A 49 -3.21 -0.92 -9.00
N PHE A 50 -2.24 -0.57 -9.85
CA PHE A 50 -2.04 -1.24 -11.13
C PHE A 50 -1.70 -2.73 -10.97
N LEU A 51 -0.87 -3.09 -9.98
CA LEU A 51 -0.57 -4.49 -9.68
C LEU A 51 -1.78 -5.25 -9.12
N LEU A 52 -2.60 -4.59 -8.28
CA LEU A 52 -3.84 -5.19 -7.78
C LEU A 52 -4.85 -5.46 -8.91
N GLU A 53 -5.01 -4.53 -9.84
CA GLU A 53 -5.88 -4.70 -11.00
C GLU A 53 -5.37 -5.84 -11.91
N LYS A 54 -4.04 -5.90 -12.14
CA LYS A 54 -3.43 -7.02 -12.87
C LYS A 54 -3.65 -8.37 -12.16
N LEU A 55 -3.64 -8.39 -10.82
CA LEU A 55 -3.89 -9.61 -10.04
C LEU A 55 -5.31 -10.09 -10.27
N ASP A 56 -6.28 -9.19 -10.16
CA ASP A 56 -7.70 -9.49 -10.35
C ASP A 56 -7.97 -10.04 -11.76
N PHE A 57 -7.39 -9.39 -12.79
CA PHE A 57 -7.46 -9.86 -14.17
C PHE A 57 -6.90 -11.28 -14.34
N LEU A 58 -5.74 -11.58 -13.75
CA LEU A 58 -5.12 -12.91 -13.84
C LEU A 58 -5.89 -13.96 -13.04
N VAL A 59 -6.52 -13.59 -11.92
CA VAL A 59 -7.35 -14.50 -11.13
C VAL A 59 -8.61 -14.88 -11.92
N HIS A 60 -9.26 -13.90 -12.55
CA HIS A 60 -10.40 -14.12 -13.44
C HIS A 60 -10.01 -14.98 -14.65
N PHE A 61 -8.94 -14.61 -15.36
CA PHE A 61 -8.48 -15.34 -16.55
C PHE A 61 -8.12 -16.81 -16.28
N ASN A 62 -7.59 -17.11 -15.09
CA ASN A 62 -7.22 -18.47 -14.70
C ASN A 62 -8.37 -19.24 -13.99
N ASN A 63 -9.58 -18.69 -13.92
CA ASN A 63 -10.73 -19.26 -13.19
C ASN A 63 -10.41 -19.57 -11.72
N LEU A 64 -9.70 -18.67 -11.03
CA LEU A 64 -9.28 -18.83 -9.63
C LEU A 64 -10.13 -18.00 -8.66
N GLU A 65 -11.25 -17.44 -9.12
CA GLU A 65 -12.14 -16.58 -8.32
C GLU A 65 -12.69 -17.28 -7.07
N ASP A 66 -12.93 -18.59 -7.16
CA ASP A 66 -13.43 -19.40 -6.05
C ASP A 66 -12.38 -19.57 -4.93
N ILE A 67 -11.12 -19.17 -5.16
CA ILE A 67 -10.06 -19.24 -4.16
C ILE A 67 -10.09 -17.97 -3.31
N PRO A 68 -10.53 -18.03 -2.05
CA PRO A 68 -10.78 -16.85 -1.23
C PRO A 68 -9.51 -16.05 -0.90
N ILE A 69 -8.32 -16.65 -1.04
CA ILE A 69 -7.06 -16.01 -0.69
C ILE A 69 -6.79 -14.74 -1.54
N PHE A 70 -7.17 -14.73 -2.80
CA PHE A 70 -6.93 -13.58 -3.68
C PHE A 70 -7.81 -12.38 -3.32
N ASN A 71 -9.10 -12.63 -3.06
CA ASN A 71 -10.03 -11.61 -2.58
C ASN A 71 -9.57 -11.03 -1.24
N LEU A 72 -9.08 -11.88 -0.32
CA LEU A 72 -8.51 -11.42 0.95
C LEU A 72 -7.26 -10.55 0.74
N ILE A 73 -6.36 -10.93 -0.17
CA ILE A 73 -5.14 -10.15 -0.47
C ILE A 73 -5.52 -8.76 -0.98
N VAL A 74 -6.43 -8.66 -1.96
CA VAL A 74 -6.87 -7.35 -2.50
C VAL A 74 -7.54 -6.51 -1.41
N PHE A 75 -8.44 -7.12 -0.63
CA PHE A 75 -9.16 -6.44 0.44
C PHE A 75 -8.22 -5.89 1.53
N TYR A 76 -7.35 -6.73 2.09
CA TYR A 76 -6.43 -6.30 3.14
C TYR A 76 -5.38 -5.32 2.63
N SER A 77 -4.90 -5.49 1.40
CA SER A 77 -4.00 -4.54 0.75
C SER A 77 -4.63 -3.14 0.67
N THR A 78 -5.91 -3.08 0.28
CA THR A 78 -6.66 -1.82 0.18
C THR A 78 -6.86 -1.18 1.56
N LEU A 79 -7.21 -1.98 2.57
CA LEU A 79 -7.39 -1.50 3.94
C LEU A 79 -6.09 -0.94 4.53
N ILE A 80 -4.96 -1.63 4.36
CA ILE A 80 -3.65 -1.17 4.84
C ILE A 80 -3.29 0.17 4.21
N ASN A 81 -3.47 0.30 2.89
CA ASN A 81 -3.18 1.56 2.20
C ASN A 81 -4.07 2.70 2.68
N LEU A 82 -5.36 2.45 2.84
CA LEU A 82 -6.30 3.47 3.32
C LEU A 82 -5.93 3.92 4.74
N PHE A 83 -5.60 2.97 5.62
CA PHE A 83 -5.16 3.26 6.98
C PHE A 83 -3.88 4.12 7.00
N ILE A 84 -2.84 3.70 6.28
CA ILE A 84 -1.56 4.42 6.22
C ILE A 84 -1.74 5.82 5.59
N GLY A 85 -2.48 5.90 4.48
CA GLY A 85 -2.72 7.15 3.79
C GLY A 85 -3.49 8.17 4.63
N LEU A 86 -4.54 7.73 5.32
CA LEU A 86 -5.30 8.59 6.24
C LEU A 86 -4.44 9.04 7.42
N TYR A 87 -3.67 8.13 8.02
CA TYR A 87 -2.77 8.48 9.11
C TYR A 87 -1.77 9.56 8.69
N LEU A 88 -1.03 9.33 7.60
CA LEU A 88 -0.01 10.25 7.13
C LEU A 88 -0.61 11.62 6.78
N PHE A 89 -1.81 11.64 6.20
CA PHE A 89 -2.50 12.88 5.90
C PHE A 89 -2.90 13.65 7.18
N VAL A 90 -3.53 12.98 8.15
CA VAL A 90 -3.94 13.61 9.40
C VAL A 90 -2.74 14.10 10.20
N GLU A 91 -1.68 13.29 10.30
CA GLU A 91 -0.44 13.64 11.00
C GLU A 91 0.23 14.85 10.33
N LEU A 92 0.30 14.87 9.01
CA LEU A 92 0.87 16.00 8.26
C LEU A 92 0.10 17.29 8.50
N VAL A 93 -1.24 17.23 8.48
CA VAL A 93 -2.10 18.38 8.79
C VAL A 93 -1.84 18.85 10.23
N TYR A 94 -1.80 17.92 11.19
CA TYR A 94 -1.54 18.24 12.59
C TYR A 94 -0.18 18.93 12.78
N LEU A 95 0.89 18.35 12.24
CA LEU A 95 2.25 18.89 12.34
C LEU A 95 2.42 20.23 11.62
N PHE A 96 1.65 20.49 10.56
CA PHE A 96 1.72 21.78 9.87
C PHE A 96 1.10 22.93 10.68
N PHE A 97 0.10 22.65 11.53
CA PHE A 97 -0.57 23.66 12.35
C PHE A 97 -0.01 23.77 13.78
N TYR A 98 0.51 22.67 14.33
CA TYR A 98 0.87 22.56 15.75
C TYR A 98 2.31 22.07 16.03
N GLY A 99 3.06 21.67 15.00
CA GLY A 99 4.48 21.31 15.09
C GLY A 99 5.40 22.49 14.82
#